data_AF-A0A3D4DSP1-F1
#
_entry.id   AF-A0A3D4DSP1-F1
#
_cell.length_a   1.000
_cell.length_b   1.000
_cell.length_c   1.000
_cell.angle_alpha   90.00
_cell.angle_beta   90.00
_cell.angle_gamma   90.00
#
_symmetry.space_group_name_H-M   'P 1'
#
loop_
_entity.id
_entity.type
_entity.pdbx_description
1 polymer ?
#
loop_
_entity_poly.entity_id
_entity_poly.type
_entity_poly.pdbx_seq_one_letter_code
_entity_poly.pdbx_strand_id
1 'polypeptide(L)'
;MPDLADFEGRWRIARRIEDHWMGTTGLFEGVARFTADGQGLAYHEVGELKLPQEVPMAAARRFLWRADGDGIEVLYEDGAPFHRIAGGQAVVQAWHACGQDDYEV
;
A
#
# COMPACT_ATOMS: atom_id res chain seq x y z
N MET A 1 8.44 -12.59 13.12
CA MET A 1 7.82 -11.41 12.50
C MET A 1 7.10 -10.63 13.57
N PRO A 2 6.96 -9.30 13.41
CA PRO A 2 5.97 -8.55 14.17
C PRO A 2 4.56 -9.15 13.96
N ASP A 3 3.73 -9.08 14.99
CA ASP A 3 2.29 -9.39 14.88
C ASP A 3 1.62 -8.33 14.01
N LEU A 4 0.51 -8.68 13.36
CA LEU A 4 -0.28 -7.71 12.62
C LEU A 4 -0.71 -6.54 13.53
N ALA A 5 -1.04 -6.81 14.79
CA ALA A 5 -1.41 -5.77 15.76
C ALA A 5 -0.31 -4.73 16.02
N ASP A 6 0.97 -5.07 15.80
CA ASP A 6 2.09 -4.15 15.98
C ASP A 6 2.06 -2.97 14.99
N PHE A 7 1.30 -3.10 13.89
CA PHE A 7 1.13 -2.05 12.89
C PHE A 7 -0.05 -1.11 13.19
N GLU A 8 -0.89 -1.42 14.17
CA GLU A 8 -2.04 -0.58 14.51
C GLU A 8 -1.60 0.84 14.91
N GLY A 9 -2.33 1.84 14.44
CA GLY A 9 -2.08 3.23 14.79
C GLY A 9 -1.89 4.13 13.59
N ARG A 10 -1.17 5.23 13.80
CA ARG A 10 -1.01 6.32 12.84
C ARG A 10 0.43 6.41 12.38
N TRP A 11 0.60 6.42 11.06
CA TRP A 11 1.90 6.43 10.41
C TRP A 11 2.01 7.64 9.47
N ARG A 12 3.22 8.19 9.36
CA ARG A 12 3.54 9.11 8.26
C ARG A 12 3.93 8.27 7.05
N ILE A 13 3.46 8.67 5.87
CA ILE A 13 3.80 8.01 4.61
C ILE A 13 4.35 9.04 3.64
N ALA A 14 5.39 8.63 2.92
CA ALA A 14 5.94 9.37 1.80
C ALA A 14 6.23 8.38 0.67
N ARG A 15 5.96 8.77 -0.58
CA ARG A 15 6.31 8.00 -1.77
C ARG A 15 6.98 8.87 -2.80
N ARG A 16 7.89 8.23 -3.52
CA ARG A 16 8.48 8.72 -4.76
C ARG A 16 7.97 7.82 -5.89
N ILE A 17 7.33 8.41 -6.89
CA ILE A 17 6.70 7.69 -8.00
C ILE A 17 7.48 8.05 -9.26
N GLU A 18 8.14 7.07 -9.85
CA GLU A 18 8.96 7.29 -11.04
C GLU A 18 8.18 6.87 -12.28
N ASP A 19 7.90 7.83 -13.16
CA ASP A 19 7.33 7.55 -14.47
C ASP A 19 8.49 7.37 -15.45
N HIS A 20 8.76 6.12 -15.83
CA HIS A 20 9.85 5.79 -16.74
C HIS A 20 9.59 6.28 -18.17
N TRP A 21 8.33 6.34 -18.61
CA TRP A 21 7.98 6.73 -19.97
C TRP A 21 8.14 8.24 -20.17
N MET A 22 7.68 9.03 -19.20
CA MET A 22 7.81 10.49 -19.23
C MET A 22 9.14 10.99 -18.65
N GLY A 23 9.90 10.12 -17.97
CA GLY A 23 11.15 10.49 -17.28
C GLY A 23 10.94 11.46 -16.14
N THR A 24 9.77 11.41 -15.49
CA THR A 24 9.39 12.37 -14.44
C THR A 24 9.24 11.68 -13.08
N THR A 25 9.18 12.47 -12.01
CA THR A 25 8.96 11.96 -10.66
C THR A 25 7.81 12.69 -9.98
N GLY A 26 6.80 11.92 -9.58
CA GLY A 26 5.76 12.34 -8.65
C GLY A 26 6.14 12.10 -7.19
N LEU A 27 5.56 12.89 -6.29
CA LEU A 27 5.72 12.73 -4.85
C LEU A 27 4.37 12.66 -4.17
N PHE A 28 4.23 11.76 -3.19
CA PHE A 28 3.06 11.72 -2.32
C PHE A 28 3.51 11.83 -0.87
N GLU A 29 2.85 12.68 -0.08
CA GLU A 29 3.06 12.76 1.36
C GLU A 29 1.71 12.75 2.06
N GLY A 30 1.62 12.00 3.17
CA GLY A 30 0.36 11.83 3.85
C GLY A 30 0.46 11.09 5.18
N VAL A 31 -0.70 10.59 5.60
CA VAL A 31 -0.85 9.80 6.82
C VAL A 31 -1.61 8.53 6.47
N ALA A 32 -1.10 7.41 6.95
CA ALA A 32 -1.80 6.14 6.98
C ALA A 32 -2.31 5.86 8.40
N ARG A 33 -3.49 5.25 8.49
CA ARG A 33 -4.04 4.74 9.73
C ARG A 33 -4.38 3.26 9.55
N PHE A 34 -3.90 2.46 10.47
CA PHE A 34 -4.27 1.07 10.64
C PHE A 34 -5.20 0.98 11.85
N THR A 35 -6.35 0.33 11.69
CA THR A 35 -7.33 0.10 12.76
C THR A 35 -7.82 -1.34 12.72
N ALA A 36 -7.97 -1.97 13.88
CA ALA A 36 -8.58 -3.29 13.97
C ALA A 36 -9.99 -3.30 13.35
N ASP A 37 -10.29 -4.30 12.51
CA ASP A 37 -11.60 -4.48 11.87
C ASP A 37 -12.32 -5.78 12.30
N GLY A 38 -11.72 -6.51 13.25
CA GLY A 38 -12.21 -7.79 13.76
C GLY A 38 -11.67 -9.02 13.03
N GLN A 39 -11.10 -8.86 11.83
CA GLN A 39 -10.46 -9.95 11.06
C GLN A 39 -8.96 -9.71 10.82
N GLY A 40 -8.52 -8.47 10.98
CA GLY A 40 -7.14 -8.04 10.88
C GLY A 40 -7.09 -6.52 11.06
N LEU A 41 -6.45 -5.83 10.12
CA LEU A 41 -6.38 -4.37 10.10
C LEU A 41 -7.02 -3.80 8.83
N ALA A 42 -7.84 -2.77 9.00
CA ALA A 42 -8.21 -1.87 7.92
C ALA A 42 -7.14 -0.78 7.78
N TYR A 43 -6.62 -0.64 6.57
CA TYR A 43 -5.69 0.41 6.19
C TYR A 43 -6.43 1.54 5.49
N HIS A 44 -6.20 2.77 5.92
CA HIS A 44 -6.68 3.96 5.22
C HIS A 44 -5.61 5.04 5.19
N GLU A 45 -5.29 5.53 4.00
CA GLU A 45 -4.39 6.67 3.82
C GLU A 45 -5.09 7.84 3.16
N VAL A 46 -4.60 9.03 3.51
CA VAL A 46 -4.93 10.29 2.85
C VAL A 46 -3.68 11.15 2.78
N GLY A 47 -3.53 11.91 1.70
CA GLY A 47 -2.39 12.80 1.50
C GLY A 47 -2.51 13.67 0.27
N GLU A 48 -1.41 14.33 -0.06
CA GLU A 48 -1.28 15.17 -1.25
C GLU A 48 -0.33 14.50 -2.24
N LEU A 49 -0.78 14.34 -3.48
CA LEU A 49 0.01 13.89 -4.62
C LEU A 49 0.44 15.10 -5.44
N LYS A 50 1.72 15.16 -5.78
CA LYS A 50 2.33 16.17 -6.65
C LYS A 50 2.92 15.46 -7.85
N LEU A 51 2.30 15.67 -9.01
CA LEU A 51 2.85 15.25 -10.30
C LEU A 51 3.45 16.47 -11.01
N PRO A 52 4.54 16.32 -11.79
CA PRO A 52 5.13 17.45 -12.49
C PRO A 52 4.14 18.10 -13.45
N GLN A 53 4.12 19.44 -13.48
CA GLN A 53 3.22 20.25 -14.32
C GLN A 53 1.72 20.14 -13.99
N GLU A 54 1.35 19.45 -12.92
CA GLU A 54 -0.02 19.37 -12.44
C GLU A 54 -0.22 20.17 -11.14
N VAL A 55 -1.46 20.56 -10.88
CA VAL A 55 -1.83 21.13 -9.59
C VAL A 55 -1.82 20.00 -8.55
N PRO A 56 -1.23 20.20 -7.35
CA PRO A 56 -1.29 19.21 -6.28
C PRO A 56 -2.72 18.76 -6.02
N MET A 57 -2.91 17.46 -5.82
CA MET A 57 -4.23 16.86 -5.67
C MET A 57 -4.32 15.98 -4.43
N ALA A 58 -5.51 15.94 -3.82
CA ALA A 58 -5.77 15.00 -2.74
C ALA A 58 -5.79 13.57 -3.28
N ALA A 59 -5.11 12.66 -2.58
CA ALA A 59 -5.09 11.24 -2.90
C ALA A 59 -5.40 10.41 -1.65
N ALA A 60 -6.08 9.29 -1.84
CA ALA A 60 -6.45 8.38 -0.76
C ALA A 60 -6.47 6.94 -1.27
N ARG A 61 -6.22 5.98 -0.37
CA ARG A 61 -6.27 4.55 -0.65
C ARG A 61 -6.75 3.78 0.57
N ARG A 62 -7.41 2.64 0.32
CA ARG A 62 -7.89 1.71 1.34
C ARG A 62 -7.46 0.30 0.98
N PHE A 63 -7.09 -0.45 2.00
CA PHE A 63 -6.75 -1.87 1.90
C PHE A 63 -7.17 -2.60 3.18
N LEU A 64 -7.18 -3.93 3.09
CA LEU A 64 -7.35 -4.81 4.25
C LEU A 64 -6.08 -5.62 4.40
N TRP A 65 -5.53 -5.67 5.62
CA TRP A 65 -4.41 -6.53 5.95
C TRP A 65 -4.91 -7.71 6.78
N ARG A 66 -4.50 -8.91 6.40
CA ARG A 66 -4.86 -10.16 7.06
C ARG A 66 -3.59 -10.94 7.39
N ALA A 67 -3.59 -11.59 8.55
CA ALA A 67 -2.54 -12.53 8.87
C ALA A 67 -2.67 -13.75 7.94
N ASP A 68 -1.56 -14.15 7.32
CA ASP A 68 -1.52 -15.29 6.40
C ASP A 68 -0.26 -16.13 6.67
N GLY A 69 -0.39 -17.08 7.60
CA GLY A 69 0.68 -17.98 8.00
C GLY A 69 1.92 -17.23 8.49
N ASP A 70 2.99 -17.28 7.69
CA ASP A 70 4.24 -16.57 7.93
C ASP A 70 4.30 -15.20 7.25
N GLY A 71 3.18 -14.61 6.87
CA GLY A 71 3.12 -13.36 6.13
C GLY A 71 1.87 -12.54 6.40
N ILE A 72 1.70 -11.49 5.60
CA ILE A 72 0.54 -10.61 5.60
C ILE A 72 -0.05 -10.62 4.20
N GLU A 73 -1.31 -10.99 4.08
CA GLU A 73 -2.07 -10.81 2.85
C GLU A 73 -2.65 -9.40 2.82
N VAL A 74 -2.44 -8.70 1.70
CA VAL A 74 -2.97 -7.37 1.43
C VAL A 74 -4.06 -7.48 0.38
N LEU A 75 -5.26 -7.08 0.75
CA LEU A 75 -6.46 -7.14 -0.07
C LEU A 75 -6.95 -5.73 -0.40
N TYR A 76 -7.65 -5.60 -1.52
CA TYR A 76 -8.48 -4.44 -1.83
C TYR A 76 -9.64 -4.29 -0.84
N GLU A 77 -10.28 -3.11 -0.81
CA GLU A 77 -11.41 -2.82 0.09
C GLU A 77 -12.62 -3.75 -0.16
N ASP A 78 -12.77 -4.27 -1.37
CA ASP A 78 -13.79 -5.27 -1.73
C ASP A 78 -13.40 -6.71 -1.34
N GLY A 79 -12.22 -6.91 -0.77
CA GLY A 79 -11.69 -8.19 -0.36
C GLY A 79 -10.96 -8.97 -1.47
N ALA A 80 -10.84 -8.43 -2.69
CA ALA A 80 -10.06 -9.07 -3.74
C ALA A 80 -8.56 -9.08 -3.38
N PRO A 81 -7.80 -10.14 -3.71
CA PRO A 81 -6.36 -10.18 -3.47
C PRO A 81 -5.60 -9.08 -4.22
N PHE A 82 -4.61 -8.47 -3.55
CA PHE A 82 -3.67 -7.56 -4.20
C PHE A 82 -2.24 -8.12 -4.17
N HIS A 83 -1.61 -8.23 -3.00
CA HIS A 83 -0.30 -8.87 -2.86
C HIS A 83 -0.08 -9.47 -1.47
N ARG A 84 1.04 -10.17 -1.29
CA ARG A 84 1.43 -10.79 -0.03
C ARG A 84 2.81 -10.31 0.40
N ILE A 85 2.93 -9.93 1.67
CA ILE A 85 4.20 -9.59 2.31
C ILE A 85 4.67 -10.83 3.07
N ALA A 86 5.63 -11.56 2.49
CA ALA A 86 6.23 -12.74 3.13
C ALA A 86 7.11 -12.36 4.32
N GLY A 87 7.09 -13.19 5.35
CA GLY A 87 7.91 -13.02 6.54
C GLY A 87 9.37 -13.36 6.35
N GLY A 88 10.21 -12.81 7.23
CA GLY A 88 11.60 -13.22 7.37
C GLY A 88 12.54 -12.71 6.27
N GLN A 89 12.03 -11.99 5.28
CA GLN A 89 12.82 -11.33 4.24
C GLN A 89 12.75 -9.81 4.40
N ALA A 90 13.88 -9.13 4.15
CA ALA A 90 13.94 -7.67 4.17
C ALA A 90 13.32 -7.05 2.91
N VAL A 91 13.30 -7.80 1.81
CA VAL A 91 12.67 -7.44 0.54
C VAL A 91 11.80 -8.61 0.12
N VAL A 92 10.54 -8.31 -0.17
CA VAL A 92 9.58 -9.25 -0.73
C VAL A 92 9.22 -8.74 -2.10
N GLN A 93 9.10 -9.64 -3.07
CA GLN A 93 8.60 -9.32 -4.40
C GLN A 93 7.38 -10.18 -4.70
N ALA A 94 6.40 -9.62 -5.39
CA ALA A 94 5.27 -10.34 -5.94
C ALA A 94 4.94 -9.84 -7.35
N TRP A 95 4.38 -10.73 -8.16
CA TRP A 95 3.87 -10.40 -9.48
C TRP A 95 2.41 -10.87 -9.59
N HIS A 96 1.54 -10.05 -10.18
CA HIS A 96 0.18 -10.44 -10.53
C HIS A 96 -0.37 -9.66 -11.72
N ALA A 97 -1.30 -10.28 -12.44
CA ALA A 97 -2.09 -9.61 -13.45
C ALA A 97 -3.30 -8.92 -12.79
N CYS A 98 -3.56 -7.67 -13.17
CA CYS A 98 -4.69 -6.87 -12.72
C CYS A 98 -5.44 -6.34 -13.96
N GLY A 99 -6.37 -7.14 -14.48
CA GLY A 99 -7.07 -6.81 -15.72
C GLY A 99 -6.13 -6.83 -16.92
N GLN A 100 -5.84 -5.67 -17.50
CA GLN A 100 -4.89 -5.52 -18.62
C GLN A 100 -3.49 -5.11 -18.16
N ASP A 101 -3.33 -4.83 -16.88
CA ASP A 101 -2.09 -4.34 -16.31
C ASP A 101 -1.31 -5.47 -15.65
N ASP A 102 0.02 -5.41 -15.72
CA ASP A 102 0.93 -6.26 -14.97
C ASP A 102 1.49 -5.49 -13.78
N TYR A 103 1.39 -6.06 -12.59
CA TYR A 103 1.91 -5.48 -11.37
C TYR A 103 3.10 -6.31 -10.87
N GLU A 104 4.23 -5.65 -10.66
CA GLU A 104 5.37 -6.14 -9.90
C GLU A 104 5.54 -5.24 -8.66
N VAL A 105 5.46 -5.82 -7.47
CA VAL A 105 5.44 -5.12 -6.17
C VAL A 105 6.45 -5.67 -5.20
#